data_AF-A0A4S8RK11-F1
#
_entry.id   AF-A0A4S8RK11-F1
#
_cell.length_a   1.000
_cell.length_b   1.000
_cell.length_c   1.000
_cell.angle_alpha   90.00
_cell.angle_beta   90.00
_cell.angle_gamma   90.00
#
_symmetry.space_group_name_H-M   'P 1'
#
loop_
_entity.id
_entity.type
_entity.pdbx_description
1 polymer ?
#
loop_
_entity_poly.entity_id
_entity_poly.type
_entity_poly.pdbx_seq_one_letter_code
_entity_poly.pdbx_strand_id
1 'polypeptide(L)'
;MSDKKSIRKKLIMEGAFAFLIAVTPILFYWYKYMPEGAETWSVLGIEFGTNGFDDVGEAFYYYFNKIVPLLLLVVWFVTCKNWWYYAILIPISMYSFQLFAVLTFDSNIVDENEVMYVVAVTMVVTPIVYFIRVKLVDKHVHGIDLDAMDAELQVLKEKEELRKEREKLEQRQKTLSKKM
;
A
#
# COMPACT_ATOMS: atom_id res chain seq x y z
N MET A 1 14.42 16.45 -22.76
CA MET A 1 13.11 17.09 -22.46
C MET A 1 12.17 16.19 -21.63
N SER A 2 12.34 14.86 -21.68
CA SER A 2 11.58 13.87 -20.88
C SER A 2 11.80 14.00 -19.35
N ASP A 3 13.04 14.22 -18.90
CA ASP A 3 13.38 14.23 -17.47
C ASP A 3 12.75 15.36 -16.67
N LYS A 4 12.64 16.57 -17.24
CA LYS A 4 11.98 17.70 -16.57
C LYS A 4 10.50 17.43 -16.28
N LYS A 5 9.80 16.67 -17.14
CA LYS A 5 8.39 16.33 -16.95
C LYS A 5 8.22 15.27 -15.85
N SER A 6 9.14 14.30 -15.78
CA SER A 6 9.21 13.31 -14.71
C SER A 6 9.45 13.95 -13.33
N ILE A 7 10.44 14.85 -13.23
CA ILE A 7 10.78 15.56 -11.99
C ILE A 7 9.60 16.39 -11.47
N ARG A 8 8.92 17.15 -12.36
CA ARG A 8 7.75 17.94 -11.97
C ARG A 8 6.60 17.08 -11.43
N LYS A 9 6.31 15.95 -12.08
CA LYS A 9 5.27 15.02 -11.61
C LYS A 9 5.59 14.46 -10.22
N LYS A 10 6.85 14.06 -10.01
CA LYS A 10 7.32 13.57 -8.71
C LYS A 10 7.14 14.62 -7.62
N LEU A 11 7.56 15.86 -7.88
CA LEU A 11 7.39 16.98 -6.93
C LEU A 11 5.93 17.29 -6.62
N ILE A 12 5.04 17.24 -7.62
CA ILE A 12 3.60 17.45 -7.40
C ILE A 12 3.03 16.33 -6.52
N MET A 13 3.39 15.07 -6.77
CA MET A 13 2.93 13.95 -5.94
C MET A 13 3.46 14.03 -4.50
N GLU A 14 4.76 14.25 -4.33
CA GLU A 14 5.38 14.39 -3.00
C GLU A 14 4.81 15.60 -2.25
N GLY A 15 4.59 16.72 -2.95
CA GLY A 15 3.92 17.90 -2.40
C GLY A 15 2.48 17.63 -1.99
N ALA A 16 1.72 16.87 -2.78
CA ALA A 16 0.35 16.48 -2.44
C ALA A 16 0.30 15.63 -1.17
N PHE A 17 1.18 14.63 -1.03
CA PHE A 17 1.28 13.84 0.20
C PHE A 17 1.68 14.70 1.41
N ALA A 18 2.67 15.56 1.26
CA ALA A 18 3.11 16.46 2.32
C ALA A 18 1.99 17.42 2.78
N PHE A 19 1.25 17.99 1.83
CA PHE A 19 0.10 18.83 2.12
C PHE A 19 -1.00 18.06 2.86
N LEU A 20 -1.32 16.85 2.38
CA LEU A 20 -2.34 16.00 2.99
C LEU A 20 -1.99 15.65 4.44
N ILE A 21 -0.71 15.32 4.72
CA ILE A 21 -0.22 15.10 6.09
C ILE A 21 -0.33 16.39 6.91
N ALA A 22 0.07 17.54 6.37
CA ALA A 22 0.02 18.82 7.08
C ALA A 22 -1.41 19.27 7.45
N VAL A 23 -2.42 18.88 6.67
CA VAL A 23 -3.84 19.18 6.93
C VAL A 23 -4.42 18.27 8.01
N THR A 24 -3.80 17.12 8.32
CA THR A 24 -4.39 16.15 9.26
C THR A 24 -4.75 16.70 10.65
N PRO A 25 -3.99 17.63 11.28
CA PRO A 25 -4.40 18.19 12.57
C PRO A 25 -5.65 19.06 12.43
N ILE A 26 -5.78 19.79 11.33
CA ILE A 26 -6.97 20.61 11.04
C ILE A 26 -8.17 19.71 10.80
N LEU A 27 -7.98 18.62 10.04
CA LEU A 27 -9.01 17.61 9.82
C LEU A 27 -9.45 16.97 11.14
N PHE A 28 -8.49 16.64 12.02
CA PHE A 28 -8.79 16.07 13.33
C PHE A 28 -9.60 17.02 14.20
N TYR A 29 -9.25 18.30 14.27
CA TYR A 29 -9.96 19.27 15.11
C TYR A 29 -11.25 19.82 14.48
N TRP A 30 -11.64 19.34 13.31
CA TRP A 30 -12.83 19.82 12.61
C TRP A 30 -14.10 19.67 13.48
N TYR A 31 -14.20 18.58 14.25
CA TYR A 31 -15.36 18.33 15.11
C TYR A 31 -15.65 19.47 16.09
N LYS A 32 -14.63 20.26 16.50
CA LYS A 32 -14.80 21.40 17.42
C LYS A 32 -15.58 22.58 16.83
N TYR A 33 -15.73 22.64 15.52
CA TYR A 33 -16.52 23.68 14.86
C TYR A 33 -18.00 23.29 14.72
N MET A 34 -18.38 22.10 15.18
CA MET A 34 -19.75 21.63 15.18
C MET A 34 -20.52 22.20 16.38
N PRO A 35 -21.79 22.60 16.22
CA PRO A 35 -22.59 23.09 17.34
C PRO A 35 -22.77 22.01 18.42
N GLU A 36 -22.49 22.37 19.68
CA GLU A 36 -22.69 21.52 20.85
C GLU A 36 -24.18 21.18 21.02
N GLY A 37 -24.48 19.90 21.31
CA GLY A 37 -25.85 19.43 21.52
C GLY A 37 -26.73 19.34 20.27
N ALA A 38 -26.16 19.45 19.07
CA ALA A 38 -26.90 19.17 17.84
C ALA A 38 -27.13 17.67 17.68
N GLU A 39 -28.38 17.25 17.45
CA GLU A 39 -28.75 15.84 17.21
C GLU A 39 -28.56 15.40 15.76
N THR A 40 -28.64 16.36 14.83
CA THR A 40 -28.44 16.12 13.40
C THR A 40 -27.60 17.22 12.76
N TRP A 41 -26.75 16.82 11.83
CA TRP A 41 -25.96 17.74 11.02
C TRP A 41 -26.01 17.34 9.56
N SER A 42 -26.35 18.29 8.68
CA SER A 42 -26.35 18.06 7.24
C SER A 42 -25.04 18.53 6.63
N VAL A 43 -24.31 17.62 5.98
CA VAL A 43 -23.13 17.95 5.17
C VAL A 43 -23.40 17.56 3.75
N LEU A 44 -23.33 18.52 2.83
CA LEU A 44 -23.43 18.28 1.38
C LEU A 44 -24.68 17.45 0.97
N GLY A 45 -25.79 17.58 1.71
CA GLY A 45 -27.05 16.87 1.44
C GLY A 45 -27.16 15.48 2.08
N ILE A 46 -26.19 15.07 2.90
CA ILE A 46 -26.25 13.85 3.73
C ILE A 46 -26.52 14.27 5.17
N GLU A 47 -27.53 13.68 5.80
CA GLU A 47 -27.84 13.88 7.21
C GLU A 47 -27.07 12.87 8.07
N PHE A 48 -26.28 13.40 8.99
CA PHE A 48 -25.58 12.63 10.01
C PHE A 48 -26.29 12.83 11.35
N GLY A 49 -26.74 11.75 11.96
CA GLY A 49 -27.25 11.75 13.33
C GLY A 49 -26.14 11.53 14.35
N THR A 50 -26.50 11.54 15.63
CA THR A 50 -25.56 11.27 16.74
C THR A 50 -25.02 9.85 16.76
N ASN A 51 -25.66 8.90 16.05
CA ASN A 51 -25.23 7.50 15.95
C ASN A 51 -24.93 6.84 17.31
N GLY A 52 -25.73 7.17 18.33
CA GLY A 52 -25.58 6.63 19.68
C GLY A 52 -24.73 7.46 20.64
N PHE A 53 -24.04 8.49 20.15
CA PHE A 53 -23.23 9.40 20.97
C PHE A 53 -24.07 10.55 21.54
N ASP A 54 -23.53 11.32 22.50
CA ASP A 54 -24.29 12.37 23.20
C ASP A 54 -24.66 13.52 22.25
N ASP A 55 -23.78 13.86 21.33
CA ASP A 55 -24.04 14.82 20.25
C ASP A 55 -23.30 14.45 18.95
N VAL A 56 -23.64 15.12 17.84
CA VAL A 56 -23.00 14.87 16.54
C VAL A 56 -21.51 15.26 16.58
N GLY A 57 -21.11 16.25 17.39
CA GLY A 57 -19.71 16.64 17.56
C GLY A 57 -18.87 15.50 18.14
N GLU A 58 -19.41 14.78 19.13
CA GLU A 58 -18.79 13.61 19.72
C GLU A 58 -18.69 12.46 18.71
N ALA A 59 -19.76 12.19 17.95
CA ALA A 59 -19.71 11.17 16.88
C ALA A 59 -18.58 11.48 15.88
N PHE A 60 -18.47 12.75 15.43
CA PHE A 60 -17.40 13.18 14.54
C PHE A 60 -16.02 13.12 15.18
N TYR A 61 -15.89 13.35 16.48
CA TYR A 61 -14.65 13.13 17.20
C TYR A 61 -14.20 11.66 17.07
N TYR A 62 -15.07 10.70 17.34
CA TYR A 62 -14.74 9.28 17.20
C TYR A 62 -14.44 8.90 15.74
N TYR A 63 -15.19 9.43 14.77
CA TYR A 63 -14.91 9.23 13.35
C TYR A 63 -13.51 9.74 12.97
N PHE A 64 -13.18 10.99 13.29
CA PHE A 64 -11.89 11.58 12.95
C PHE A 64 -10.73 10.93 13.71
N ASN A 65 -10.97 10.43 14.92
CA ASN A 65 -9.98 9.65 15.68
C ASN A 65 -9.60 8.35 14.96
N LYS A 66 -10.49 7.74 14.15
CA LYS A 66 -10.14 6.57 13.31
C LYS A 66 -9.69 6.97 11.90
N ILE A 67 -10.34 7.94 11.27
CA ILE A 67 -10.06 8.38 9.89
C ILE A 67 -8.66 8.97 9.77
N VAL A 68 -8.23 9.82 10.71
CA VAL A 68 -6.94 10.51 10.61
C VAL A 68 -5.76 9.52 10.68
N PRO A 69 -5.67 8.61 11.67
CA PRO A 69 -4.65 7.57 11.68
C PRO A 69 -4.72 6.67 10.45
N LEU A 70 -5.92 6.26 10.02
CA LEU A 70 -6.10 5.42 8.84
C LEU A 70 -5.52 6.09 7.59
N LEU A 71 -5.82 7.37 7.39
CA LEU A 71 -5.32 8.17 6.27
C LEU A 71 -3.80 8.29 6.30
N LEU A 72 -3.20 8.54 7.46
CA LEU A 72 -1.74 8.58 7.61
C LEU A 72 -1.08 7.23 7.31
N LEU A 73 -1.68 6.14 7.78
CA LEU A 73 -1.21 4.77 7.50
C LEU A 73 -1.33 4.43 6.02
N VAL A 74 -2.40 4.82 5.33
CA VAL A 74 -2.56 4.63 3.89
C VAL A 74 -1.51 5.42 3.11
N VAL A 75 -1.27 6.68 3.49
CA VAL A 75 -0.19 7.48 2.89
C VAL A 75 1.16 6.80 3.11
N TRP A 76 1.43 6.32 4.32
CA TRP A 76 2.67 5.61 4.64
C TRP A 76 2.79 4.31 3.82
N PHE A 77 1.71 3.55 3.70
CA PHE A 77 1.68 2.31 2.95
C PHE A 77 2.01 2.52 1.46
N VAL A 78 1.38 3.51 0.83
CA VAL A 78 1.60 3.86 -0.59
C VAL A 78 3.01 4.42 -0.83
N THR A 79 3.54 5.20 0.11
CA THR A 79 4.88 5.81 -0.03
C THR A 79 6.02 4.89 0.42
N CYS A 80 5.74 3.85 1.20
CA CYS A 80 6.74 2.91 1.71
C CYS A 80 7.28 2.04 0.58
N LYS A 81 8.59 2.18 0.30
CA LYS A 81 9.32 1.35 -0.68
C LYS A 81 9.89 0.07 -0.08
N ASN A 82 9.83 -0.07 1.23
CA ASN A 82 10.47 -1.19 1.92
C ASN A 82 9.61 -2.44 1.80
N TRP A 83 10.26 -3.60 1.78
CA TRP A 83 9.59 -4.90 1.67
C TRP A 83 8.61 -5.16 2.83
N TRP A 84 8.87 -4.65 4.04
CA TRP A 84 8.02 -4.84 5.23
C TRP A 84 6.70 -4.07 5.22
N TYR A 85 6.35 -3.39 4.13
CA TYR A 85 5.12 -2.61 4.00
C TYR A 85 3.83 -3.38 4.35
N TYR A 86 3.83 -4.71 4.24
CA TYR A 86 2.71 -5.56 4.66
C TYR A 86 2.41 -5.46 6.17
N ALA A 87 3.41 -5.11 7.00
CA ALA A 87 3.18 -4.87 8.43
C ALA A 87 2.27 -3.66 8.67
N ILE A 88 2.25 -2.69 7.75
CA ILE A 88 1.36 -1.51 7.80
C ILE A 88 -0.09 -1.90 7.46
N LEU A 89 -0.32 -3.01 6.74
CA LEU A 89 -1.68 -3.46 6.45
C LEU A 89 -2.43 -3.90 7.70
N ILE A 90 -1.73 -4.44 8.71
CA ILE A 90 -2.35 -4.86 9.98
C ILE A 90 -3.07 -3.67 10.66
N PRO A 91 -2.41 -2.55 10.97
CA PRO A 91 -3.09 -1.40 11.57
C PRO A 91 -4.07 -0.73 10.59
N ILE A 92 -3.85 -0.75 9.27
CA ILE A 92 -4.86 -0.27 8.30
C ILE A 92 -6.15 -1.08 8.44
N SER A 93 -6.06 -2.41 8.46
CA SER A 93 -7.22 -3.29 8.69
C SER A 93 -7.88 -2.97 10.02
N MET A 94 -7.12 -2.85 11.10
CA MET A 94 -7.63 -2.53 12.43
C MET A 94 -8.44 -1.22 12.42
N TYR A 95 -7.86 -0.11 11.98
CA TYR A 95 -8.55 1.18 11.94
C TYR A 95 -9.73 1.18 10.96
N SER A 96 -9.69 0.39 9.90
CA SER A 96 -10.82 0.23 8.97
C SER A 96 -12.00 -0.49 9.63
N PHE A 97 -11.74 -1.55 10.40
CA PHE A 97 -12.76 -2.24 11.19
C PHE A 97 -13.34 -1.34 12.27
N GLN A 98 -12.49 -0.68 13.05
CA GLN A 98 -12.94 0.26 14.07
C GLN A 98 -13.78 1.39 13.48
N LEU A 99 -13.39 1.93 12.32
CA LEU A 99 -14.18 2.96 11.64
C LEU A 99 -15.54 2.42 11.18
N PHE A 100 -15.57 1.21 10.60
CA PHE A 100 -16.80 0.56 10.19
C PHE A 100 -17.73 0.29 11.39
N ALA A 101 -17.17 -0.16 12.51
CA ALA A 101 -17.90 -0.42 13.75
C ALA A 101 -18.54 0.87 14.28
N VAL A 102 -17.76 1.95 14.39
CA VAL A 102 -18.25 3.25 14.89
C VAL A 102 -19.30 3.88 13.94
N LEU A 103 -19.28 3.57 12.64
CA LEU A 103 -20.29 4.04 11.67
C LEU A 103 -21.58 3.21 11.65
N THR A 104 -21.54 1.96 12.12
CA THR A 104 -22.64 1.00 11.93
C THR A 104 -23.33 0.62 13.24
N PHE A 105 -22.56 0.47 14.32
CA PHE A 105 -23.08 0.12 15.63
C PHE A 105 -23.35 1.38 16.46
N ASP A 106 -24.42 1.30 17.26
CA ASP A 106 -24.73 2.25 18.32
C ASP A 106 -23.59 2.20 19.39
N SER A 107 -23.35 3.32 20.08
CA SER A 107 -22.17 3.61 20.91
C SER A 107 -21.82 2.56 21.96
N ASN A 108 -22.79 1.70 22.30
CA ASN A 108 -22.67 0.64 23.29
C ASN A 108 -21.80 -0.57 22.86
N ILE A 109 -21.42 -0.68 21.58
CA ILE A 109 -20.60 -1.79 21.05
C ILE A 109 -19.33 -1.27 20.35
N VAL A 110 -18.75 -0.19 20.87
CA VAL A 110 -17.45 0.31 20.40
C VAL A 110 -16.36 -0.41 21.20
N ASP A 111 -15.42 -1.08 20.51
CA ASP A 111 -14.24 -1.77 21.05
C ASP A 111 -14.43 -3.21 21.62
N GLU A 112 -15.33 -4.05 21.08
CA GLU A 112 -15.33 -5.51 21.38
C GLU A 112 -14.35 -6.30 20.51
N ASN A 113 -13.44 -7.06 21.15
CA ASN A 113 -12.47 -8.05 20.64
C ASN A 113 -12.31 -8.23 19.09
N GLU A 114 -12.05 -7.14 18.38
CA GLU A 114 -11.96 -7.11 16.90
C GLU A 114 -10.71 -7.83 16.37
N VAL A 115 -9.75 -8.12 17.25
CA VAL A 115 -8.43 -8.68 16.91
C VAL A 115 -8.56 -9.95 16.06
N MET A 116 -9.51 -10.82 16.36
CA MET A 116 -9.71 -12.06 15.58
C MET A 116 -10.23 -11.79 14.17
N TYR A 117 -11.14 -10.84 13.99
CA TYR A 117 -11.63 -10.42 12.68
C TYR A 117 -10.54 -9.74 11.86
N VAL A 118 -9.74 -8.88 12.50
CA VAL A 118 -8.61 -8.18 11.88
C VAL A 118 -7.56 -9.17 11.40
N VAL A 119 -7.22 -10.20 12.19
CA VAL A 119 -6.28 -11.25 11.79
C VAL A 119 -6.81 -12.00 10.56
N ALA A 120 -8.07 -12.45 10.59
CA ALA A 120 -8.67 -13.18 9.47
C ALA A 120 -8.67 -12.36 8.17
N VAL A 121 -9.05 -11.09 8.24
CA VAL A 121 -9.10 -10.22 7.06
C VAL A 121 -7.72 -9.88 6.55
N THR A 122 -6.76 -9.61 7.45
CA THR A 122 -5.39 -9.30 7.05
C THR A 122 -4.71 -10.51 6.39
N MET A 123 -5.04 -11.73 6.82
CA MET A 123 -4.55 -12.96 6.18
C MET A 123 -4.98 -13.08 4.71
N VAL A 124 -6.16 -12.57 4.36
CA VAL A 124 -6.70 -12.59 2.98
C VAL A 124 -6.25 -11.37 2.17
N VAL A 125 -6.26 -10.18 2.78
CA VAL A 125 -5.94 -8.92 2.09
C VAL A 125 -4.45 -8.83 1.75
N THR A 126 -3.57 -9.29 2.66
CA THR A 126 -2.11 -9.23 2.46
C THR A 126 -1.64 -9.91 1.15
N PRO A 127 -2.01 -11.17 0.84
CA PRO A 127 -1.58 -11.79 -0.42
C PRO A 127 -2.15 -11.09 -1.65
N ILE A 128 -3.40 -10.60 -1.60
CA ILE A 128 -4.01 -9.85 -2.72
C ILE A 128 -3.19 -8.60 -3.01
N VAL A 129 -2.90 -7.82 -1.96
CA VAL A 129 -2.12 -6.59 -2.07
C VAL A 129 -0.69 -6.87 -2.53
N TYR A 130 -0.10 -7.97 -2.07
CA TYR A 130 1.21 -8.43 -2.55
C TYR A 130 1.21 -8.68 -4.06
N PHE A 131 0.23 -9.43 -4.58
CA PHE A 131 0.13 -9.69 -6.03
C PHE A 131 -0.09 -8.42 -6.85
N ILE A 132 -0.93 -7.50 -6.37
CA ILE A 132 -1.14 -6.19 -7.01
C ILE A 132 0.18 -5.44 -7.08
N ARG A 133 0.93 -5.42 -5.97
CA ARG A 133 2.20 -4.69 -5.89
C ARG A 133 3.26 -5.30 -6.79
N VAL A 134 3.41 -6.62 -6.83
CA VAL A 134 4.35 -7.29 -7.75
C VAL A 134 4.03 -6.92 -9.20
N LYS A 135 2.76 -6.94 -9.61
CA LYS A 135 2.37 -6.57 -10.99
C LYS A 135 2.53 -5.09 -11.32
N LEU A 136 2.27 -4.17 -10.37
CA LEU A 136 2.35 -2.73 -10.63
C LEU A 136 3.76 -2.15 -10.41
N VAL A 137 4.45 -2.56 -9.34
CA VAL A 137 5.63 -1.87 -8.77
C VAL A 137 6.95 -2.43 -9.28
N ASP A 138 7.10 -3.74 -9.52
CA ASP A 138 8.33 -4.24 -10.15
C ASP A 138 8.53 -3.63 -11.54
N LYS A 139 7.43 -3.53 -12.31
CA LYS A 139 7.46 -2.92 -13.65
C LYS A 139 7.73 -1.42 -13.67
N HIS A 140 7.27 -0.65 -12.66
CA HIS A 140 7.28 0.82 -12.71
C HIS A 140 8.18 1.54 -11.69
N VAL A 141 8.57 0.88 -10.59
CA VAL A 141 9.24 1.54 -9.45
C VAL A 141 10.63 0.95 -9.19
N HIS A 142 10.82 -0.35 -9.37
CA HIS A 142 12.13 -0.96 -9.17
C HIS A 142 13.00 -0.97 -10.43
N GLY A 143 12.41 -0.81 -11.63
CA GLY A 143 13.16 -0.80 -12.89
C GLY A 143 13.91 -2.11 -13.13
N ILE A 144 13.63 -3.14 -12.33
CA ILE A 144 14.05 -4.51 -12.53
C ILE A 144 13.02 -5.07 -13.49
N ASP A 145 13.28 -4.83 -14.77
CA ASP A 145 12.52 -5.46 -15.82
C ASP A 145 12.82 -6.97 -15.74
N LEU A 146 11.89 -7.72 -15.11
CA LEU A 146 12.00 -9.17 -14.98
C LEU A 146 12.22 -9.82 -16.35
N ASP A 147 11.62 -9.23 -17.40
CA ASP A 147 11.80 -9.67 -18.78
C ASP A 147 13.24 -9.45 -19.27
N ALA A 148 13.89 -8.35 -18.89
CA ALA A 148 15.30 -8.09 -19.22
C ALA A 148 16.25 -9.00 -18.44
N MET A 149 15.94 -9.29 -17.17
CA MET A 149 16.74 -10.19 -16.34
C MET A 149 16.63 -11.64 -16.82
N ASP A 150 15.43 -12.07 -17.23
CA ASP A 150 15.21 -13.36 -17.88
C ASP A 150 15.93 -13.45 -19.23
N ALA A 151 15.93 -12.37 -20.02
CA ALA A 151 16.68 -12.30 -21.27
C ALA A 151 18.20 -12.40 -21.04
N GLU A 152 18.75 -11.68 -20.06
CA GLU A 152 20.16 -11.80 -19.67
C GLU A 152 20.49 -13.22 -19.19
N LEU A 153 19.61 -13.84 -18.41
CA LEU A 153 19.80 -15.20 -17.92
C LEU A 153 19.81 -16.22 -19.07
N GLN A 154 18.95 -16.06 -20.07
CA GLN A 154 18.94 -16.91 -21.27
C GLN A 154 20.23 -16.76 -22.08
N VAL A 155 20.69 -15.52 -22.29
CA VAL A 155 21.96 -15.25 -23.01
C VAL A 155 23.16 -15.88 -22.27
N LEU A 156 23.17 -15.84 -20.93
CA LEU A 156 24.22 -16.48 -20.13
C LEU A 156 24.18 -18.01 -20.26
N LYS A 157 22.99 -18.62 -20.21
CA LYS A 157 22.83 -20.07 -20.42
C LYS A 157 23.31 -20.51 -21.81
N GLU A 158 22.93 -19.77 -22.86
CA GLU A 158 23.34 -20.07 -24.23
C GLU A 158 24.87 -19.96 -24.42
N LYS A 159 25.50 -18.94 -23.83
CA LYS A 159 26.97 -18.81 -23.82
C LYS A 159 27.66 -19.97 -23.11
N GLU A 160 27.12 -20.46 -22.00
CA GLU A 160 27.65 -21.63 -21.31
C GLU A 160 27.54 -22.91 -22.14
N GLU A 161 26.42 -23.11 -22.85
CA GLU A 161 26.21 -24.25 -23.73
C GLU A 161 27.20 -24.24 -24.91
N LEU A 162 27.36 -23.09 -25.58
CA LEU A 162 28.33 -22.92 -26.66
C LEU A 162 29.77 -23.16 -26.19
N ARG A 163 30.12 -22.74 -24.97
CA ARG A 163 31.44 -22.99 -24.38
C ARG A 163 31.67 -24.49 -24.16
N LYS A 164 30.68 -25.20 -23.61
CA LYS A 164 30.73 -26.67 -23.43
C LYS A 164 30.85 -27.40 -24.77
N GLU A 165 30.19 -26.92 -25.83
CA GLU A 165 30.32 -27.50 -27.17
C GLU A 165 31.71 -27.28 -27.77
N ARG A 166 32.26 -26.06 -27.67
CA ARG A 166 33.63 -25.77 -28.13
C ARG A 166 34.66 -26.66 -27.44
N GLU A 167 34.57 -26.80 -26.12
CA GLU A 167 35.48 -27.67 -25.35
C GLU A 167 35.39 -29.15 -25.81
N LYS A 168 34.19 -29.65 -26.10
CA LYS A 168 33.99 -31.00 -26.66
C LYS A 168 34.61 -31.15 -28.06
N LEU A 169 34.48 -30.14 -28.92
CA LEU A 169 35.04 -30.15 -30.28
C LEU A 169 36.57 -30.13 -30.24
N GLU A 170 37.18 -29.32 -29.39
CA GLU A 170 38.64 -29.28 -29.20
C GLU A 170 39.17 -30.61 -28.66
N GLN A 171 38.46 -31.24 -27.71
CA GLN A 171 38.81 -32.58 -27.23
C GLN A 171 38.74 -33.63 -28.35
N ARG A 172 37.71 -33.58 -29.20
CA ARG A 172 37.58 -34.46 -30.38
C ARG A 172 38.71 -34.26 -31.38
N GLN A 173 39.08 -33.00 -31.67
CA GLN A 173 40.20 -32.72 -32.57
C GLN A 173 41.53 -33.22 -32.00
N LYS A 174 41.80 -33.00 -30.70
CA LYS A 174 43.00 -33.53 -30.03
C LYS A 174 43.06 -35.05 -30.01
N THR A 175 41.92 -35.74 -29.92
CA THR A 175 41.90 -37.21 -29.99
C THR A 175 42.09 -37.73 -31.40
N LEU A 176 41.56 -37.02 -32.42
CA LEU A 176 41.78 -37.35 -33.83
C LEU A 176 43.23 -37.11 -34.26
N SER A 177 43.83 -35.99 -33.86
CA SER A 177 45.23 -35.66 -34.20
C SER A 177 46.26 -36.57 -33.52
N LYS A 178 45.86 -37.29 -32.47
CA LYS A 178 46.71 -38.25 -31.73
C LYS A 178 46.57 -39.69 -32.27
N LYS A 179 45.58 -39.93 -33.14
CA LYS A 179 45.32 -41.21 -33.82
C LYS A 179 45.88 -41.26 -35.24
N MET A 180 46.19 -40.11 -35.84
CA MET A 180 47.02 -39.98 -37.05
C MET A 180 48.49 -39.94 -36.66
#